data_AF-A0A923Q7K2-F1
#
_entry.id   AF-A0A923Q7K2-F1
#
_cell.length_a   1.000
_cell.length_b   1.000
_cell.length_c   1.000
_cell.angle_alpha   90.00
_cell.angle_beta   90.00
_cell.angle_gamma   90.00
#
_symmetry.space_group_name_H-M   'P 1'
#
loop_
_entity.id
_entity.type
_entity.pdbx_description
1 polymer ?
#
loop_
_entity_poly.entity_id
_entity_poly.type
_entity_poly.pdbx_seq_one_letter_code
_entity_poly.pdbx_strand_id
1 'polypeptide(L)'
;MDDPGRLSAVPLLVVALLLPLLLLALLLCMERVERPLRVDSVSEQLESFFETARPEEVETYVSEGYAPALERYWRRRRLTRLLPGRPR
;
A
#
# COMPACT_ATOMS: atom_id res chain seq x y z
N MET A 1 -8.09 -26.98 49.14
CA MET A 1 -7.94 -28.02 48.10
C MET A 1 -8.03 -27.30 46.78
N ASP A 2 -6.93 -26.72 46.32
CA ASP A 2 -6.90 -25.94 45.08
C ASP A 2 -6.91 -26.89 43.89
N ASP A 3 -7.93 -26.76 43.05
CA ASP A 3 -8.17 -27.64 41.91
C ASP A 3 -7.17 -27.33 40.78
N PRO A 4 -6.22 -28.24 40.45
CA PRO A 4 -5.13 -27.95 39.52
C PRO A 4 -5.62 -27.66 38.09
N GLY A 5 -6.83 -28.12 37.73
CA GLY A 5 -7.43 -27.88 36.41
C GLY A 5 -7.89 -26.43 36.18
N ARG A 6 -8.03 -25.62 37.23
CA ARG A 6 -8.47 -24.23 37.11
C ARG A 6 -7.40 -23.34 36.48
N LEU A 7 -6.12 -23.64 36.73
CA LEU A 7 -4.98 -22.87 36.22
C LEU A 7 -4.78 -23.07 34.71
N SER A 8 -5.11 -24.25 34.16
CA SER A 8 -5.06 -24.53 32.72
C SER A 8 -6.30 -24.03 31.96
N ALA A 9 -7.45 -23.92 32.64
CA ALA A 9 -8.68 -23.44 32.02
C ALA A 9 -8.63 -21.94 31.70
N VAL A 10 -8.03 -21.14 32.59
CA VAL A 10 -7.92 -19.68 32.41
C VAL A 10 -7.21 -19.29 31.10
N PRO A 11 -5.99 -19.76 30.78
CA PRO A 11 -5.34 -19.41 29.52
C PRO A 11 -6.09 -19.94 28.30
N LEU A 12 -6.71 -21.13 28.39
CA LEU A 12 -7.53 -21.68 27.30
C LEU A 12 -8.74 -20.77 27.00
N LEU A 13 -9.42 -20.29 28.04
CA LEU A 13 -10.57 -19.41 27.94
C LEU A 13 -10.18 -18.04 27.35
N VAL A 14 -9.03 -17.51 27.79
CA VAL A 14 -8.45 -16.27 27.23
C VAL A 14 -8.15 -16.44 25.74
N VAL A 15 -7.49 -17.52 25.33
CA VAL A 15 -7.21 -17.78 23.89
C VAL A 15 -8.50 -17.95 23.10
N ALA A 16 -9.48 -18.70 23.63
CA ALA A 16 -10.76 -18.92 22.97
C ALA A 16 -11.56 -17.61 22.74
N LEU A 17 -11.41 -16.63 23.62
CA LEU A 17 -12.03 -15.30 23.47
C LEU A 17 -11.20 -14.36 22.60
N LEU A 18 -9.89 -14.32 22.80
CA LEU A 18 -9.01 -13.38 22.10
C LEU A 18 -8.81 -13.76 20.63
N LEU A 19 -8.74 -15.05 20.30
CA LEU A 19 -8.51 -15.50 18.94
C LEU A 19 -9.58 -14.99 17.95
N PRO A 20 -10.90 -15.17 18.18
CA PRO A 20 -11.92 -14.66 17.26
C PRO A 20 -11.95 -13.12 17.23
N LEU A 21 -11.69 -12.45 18.35
CA LEU A 21 -11.57 -10.99 18.41
C LEU A 21 -10.39 -10.46 17.58
N LEU A 22 -9.24 -11.14 17.67
CA LEU A 22 -8.05 -10.81 16.89
C LEU A 22 -8.30 -11.03 15.40
N LEU A 23 -8.94 -12.14 15.02
CA LEU A 23 -9.32 -12.41 13.64
C LEU A 23 -10.29 -11.35 13.10
N LEU A 24 -11.29 -10.96 13.89
CA LEU A 24 -12.21 -9.88 13.52
C LEU A 24 -11.49 -8.55 13.32
N ALA A 25 -10.55 -8.22 14.22
CA ALA A 25 -9.73 -7.02 14.09
C ALA A 25 -8.83 -7.07 12.84
N LEU A 26 -8.24 -8.24 12.53
CA LEU A 26 -7.47 -8.48 11.31
C LEU A 26 -8.34 -8.28 10.06
N LEU A 27 -9.54 -8.86 10.06
CA LEU A 27 -10.52 -8.71 8.96
C LEU A 27 -10.95 -7.25 8.77
N LEU A 28 -11.19 -6.51 9.86
CA LEU A 28 -11.48 -5.07 9.78
C LEU A 28 -10.27 -4.27 9.27
N CYS A 29 -9.05 -4.71 9.60
CA CYS A 29 -7.82 -4.11 9.10
C CYS A 29 -7.56 -4.42 7.62
N MET A 30 -8.25 -5.39 7.01
CA MET A 30 -8.07 -5.75 5.60
C MET A 30 -8.22 -4.54 4.68
N GLU A 31 -9.05 -3.55 4.98
CA GLU A 31 -9.11 -2.33 4.14
C GLU A 31 -7.75 -1.60 4.06
N ARG A 32 -6.94 -1.65 5.13
CA ARG A 32 -5.57 -1.09 5.18
C ARG A 32 -4.54 -1.95 4.46
N VAL A 33 -4.82 -3.25 4.30
CA VAL A 33 -3.98 -4.20 3.56
C VAL A 33 -4.35 -4.21 2.07
N GLU A 34 -5.62 -4.02 1.75
CA GLU A 34 -6.15 -3.95 0.39
C GLU A 34 -5.80 -2.63 -0.31
N ARG A 35 -5.80 -1.50 0.42
CA ARG A 35 -5.38 -0.20 -0.13
C ARG A 35 -3.97 -0.19 -0.74
N PRO A 36 -2.93 -0.74 -0.10
CA PRO A 36 -1.60 -0.87 -0.71
C PRO A 36 -1.51 -2.02 -1.73
N LEU A 37 -2.44 -2.99 -1.74
CA LEU A 37 -2.52 -3.97 -2.83
C LEU A 37 -3.20 -3.41 -4.08
N ARG A 38 -3.94 -2.31 -3.97
CA ARG A 38 -4.49 -1.51 -5.08
C ARG A 38 -3.40 -0.72 -5.85
N VAL A 39 -2.22 -1.31 -5.89
CA VAL A 39 -1.08 -1.05 -6.79
C VAL A 39 -1.37 -1.59 -8.20
N ASP A 40 -2.58 -2.06 -8.50
CA ASP A 40 -3.09 -2.11 -9.88
C ASP A 40 -3.08 -0.74 -10.56
N SER A 41 -3.11 0.33 -9.77
CA SER A 41 -2.84 1.69 -10.26
C SER A 41 -1.40 1.90 -10.72
N VAL A 42 -0.44 1.03 -10.40
CA VAL A 42 0.94 1.09 -10.92
C VAL A 42 1.04 0.42 -12.28
N SER A 43 0.29 -0.66 -12.55
CA SER A 43 0.28 -1.34 -13.85
C SER A 43 -0.36 -0.49 -14.94
N GLU A 44 -1.56 0.03 -14.69
CA GLU A 44 -2.30 0.91 -15.62
C GLU A 44 -1.57 2.25 -15.82
N GLN A 45 -0.87 2.71 -14.79
CA GLN A 45 0.00 3.88 -14.87
C GLN A 45 1.29 3.58 -15.61
N LEU A 46 1.87 2.38 -15.51
CA LEU A 46 3.02 1.97 -16.28
C LEU A 46 2.73 1.97 -17.78
N GLU A 47 1.57 1.46 -18.17
CA GLU A 47 1.13 1.44 -19.56
C GLU A 47 1.01 2.87 -20.11
N SER A 48 0.37 3.78 -19.37
CA SER A 48 0.30 5.20 -19.70
C SER A 48 1.67 5.90 -19.74
N PHE A 49 2.60 5.50 -18.87
CA PHE A 49 3.98 6.00 -18.87
C PHE A 49 4.77 5.47 -20.07
N PHE A 50 4.67 4.20 -20.44
CA PHE A 50 5.34 3.68 -21.64
C PHE A 50 4.80 4.32 -22.93
N GLU A 51 3.52 4.67 -22.95
CA GLU A 51 2.90 5.33 -24.09
C GLU A 51 3.31 6.82 -24.23
N THR A 52 3.66 7.48 -23.12
CA THR A 52 3.91 8.95 -23.09
C THR A 52 5.37 9.33 -22.77
N ALA A 53 6.13 8.47 -22.10
CA ALA A 53 7.47 8.78 -21.61
C ALA A 53 8.48 8.81 -22.75
N ARG A 54 9.42 9.76 -22.64
CA ARG A 54 10.55 9.85 -23.56
C ARG A 54 11.56 8.72 -23.25
N PRO A 55 12.27 8.19 -24.26
CA PRO A 55 13.22 7.08 -24.08
C PRO A 55 14.28 7.35 -22.99
N GLU A 56 14.66 8.61 -22.80
CA GLU A 56 15.58 9.11 -21.76
C GLU A 56 15.08 8.81 -20.32
N GLU A 57 13.78 8.86 -20.09
CA GLU A 57 13.16 8.63 -18.78
C GLU A 57 13.05 7.12 -18.46
N VAL A 58 12.92 6.28 -19.50
CA VAL A 58 12.94 4.82 -19.40
C VAL A 58 14.33 4.30 -19.03
N GLU A 59 15.39 4.91 -19.56
CA GLU A 59 16.78 4.53 -19.26
C GLU A 59 17.19 4.88 -17.81
N THR A 60 16.70 6.01 -17.29
CA THR A 60 16.88 6.39 -15.89
C THR A 60 16.15 5.41 -14.96
N TYR A 61 14.98 4.95 -15.39
CA TYR A 61 14.15 3.98 -14.67
C TYR A 61 14.82 2.58 -14.60
N VAL A 62 15.48 2.13 -15.67
CA VAL A 62 16.25 0.87 -15.70
C VAL A 62 17.52 0.95 -14.83
N SER A 63 18.13 2.13 -14.71
CA SER A 63 19.39 2.32 -13.98
C SER A 63 19.24 2.68 -12.49
N GLU A 64 18.22 3.44 -12.10
CA GLU A 64 18.03 3.94 -10.71
C GLU A 64 16.90 3.23 -9.94
N GLY A 65 16.04 2.46 -10.62
CA GLY A 65 14.92 1.72 -10.04
C GLY A 65 13.58 2.47 -10.00
N TYR A 66 12.49 1.72 -9.73
CA TYR A 66 11.08 2.16 -9.85
C TYR A 66 10.71 3.39 -9.02
N ALA A 67 11.10 3.42 -7.74
CA ALA A 67 10.64 4.43 -6.78
C ALA A 67 11.09 5.87 -7.12
N PRO A 68 12.40 6.13 -7.38
CA PRO A 68 12.86 7.50 -7.64
C PRO A 68 12.34 8.07 -8.98
N ALA A 69 12.18 7.22 -10.01
CA ALA A 69 11.71 7.66 -11.33
C ALA A 69 10.23 8.13 -11.28
N LEU A 70 9.38 7.37 -10.58
CA LEU A 70 7.96 7.67 -10.48
C LEU A 70 7.72 8.97 -9.69
N GLU A 71 8.43 9.16 -8.57
CA GLU A 71 8.35 10.38 -7.76
C GLU A 71 8.68 11.64 -8.58
N ARG A 72 9.67 11.55 -9.48
CA ARG A 72 10.11 12.66 -10.33
C ARG A 72 9.06 13.05 -11.37
N TYR A 73 8.44 12.08 -12.03
CA TYR A 73 7.36 12.33 -12.98
C TYR A 73 6.15 12.98 -12.29
N TRP A 74 5.75 12.47 -11.14
CA TRP A 74 4.62 13.02 -10.39
C TRP A 74 4.88 14.46 -9.95
N ARG A 75 6.11 14.76 -9.53
CA ARG A 75 6.53 16.12 -9.19
C ARG A 75 6.42 17.06 -10.38
N ARG A 76 6.89 16.64 -11.55
CA ARG A 76 6.77 17.41 -12.81
C ARG A 76 5.31 17.64 -13.18
N ARG A 77 4.48 16.59 -13.19
CA ARG A 77 3.07 16.66 -13.58
C ARG A 77 2.23 17.51 -12.63
N ARG A 78 2.51 17.47 -11.31
CA ARG A 78 1.88 18.37 -10.33
C ARG A 78 2.24 19.83 -10.60
N LEU A 79 3.50 20.13 -10.89
CA LEU A 79 3.93 21.49 -11.21
C LEU A 79 3.23 22.02 -12.47
N THR A 80 3.07 21.18 -13.50
CA THR A 80 2.35 21.57 -14.72
C THR A 80 0.87 21.85 -14.47
N ARG A 81 0.22 21.12 -13.55
CA ARG A 81 -1.17 21.37 -13.15
C ARG A 81 -1.33 22.61 -12.26
N LEU A 82 -0.30 22.96 -11.49
CA LEU A 82 -0.30 24.11 -10.60
C LEU A 82 0.08 25.42 -11.31
N LEU A 83 0.65 25.36 -12.52
CA LEU A 83 0.80 26.51 -13.40
C LEU A 83 -0.52 26.71 -14.14
N PRO A 84 -1.41 27.60 -13.67
CA PRO A 84 -2.62 27.93 -14.41
C PRO A 84 -2.14 28.57 -15.70
N GLY A 85 -2.58 28.01 -16.83
CA GLY A 85 -2.26 28.55 -18.14
C GLY A 85 -2.46 30.06 -18.11
N ARG A 86 -1.41 30.81 -18.40
CA ARG A 86 -1.50 32.24 -18.68
C ARG A 86 -2.29 32.34 -19.97
N PRO A 87 -3.55 32.81 -19.97
CA PRO A 87 -4.24 33.07 -21.22
C PRO A 87 -3.48 34.19 -21.93
N ARG A 88 -3.08 33.94 -23.17
CA ARG A 88 -2.72 34.99 -24.12
C ARG A 88 -4.01 35.51 -24.75
#